data_AF-A0A838Y8V6-F1
#
_entry.id   AF-A0A838Y8V6-F1
#
_cell.length_a   1.000
_cell.length_b   1.000
_cell.length_c   1.000
_cell.angle_alpha   90.00
_cell.angle_beta   90.00
_cell.angle_gamma   90.00
#
_symmetry.space_group_name_H-M   'P 1'
#
loop_
_entity.id
_entity.type
_entity.pdbx_description
1 polymer ?
#
loop_
_entity_poly.entity_id
_entity_poly.type
_entity_poly.pdbx_seq_one_letter_code
_entity_poly.pdbx_strand_id
1 'polypeptide(L)'
;MNPNSTPTAEKALVVLSGGQDSTTCLFWALQKFGAGNVEAVTFDYGQRHRVELDCARKIAAMAGVRQTVLPIDTFAAIGGNALTDDSIQPEQGSRDDDALPNTFVPGRNLIFLTFAAAFGYTRGARHIVTGVAQTDYSGYPDCRENTLQALQLAVRLGMDSRVELHTPLMYLSKAETVTLAQQVGAMEALAWSHTCYNGAVPPCGHCASCELRAKGFAEAGVADPLVERCAREV
;
A
#
# COMPACT_ATOMS: atom_id res chain seq x y z
N MET A 1 8.69 34.67 6.27
CA MET A 1 9.29 33.65 5.37
C MET A 1 10.79 33.68 5.58
N ASN A 2 11.38 32.54 5.93
CA ASN A 2 12.81 32.48 6.30
C ASN A 2 13.63 32.28 5.02
N PRO A 3 14.54 33.20 4.64
CA PRO A 3 15.24 33.19 3.34
C PRO A 3 16.39 32.15 3.23
N ASN A 4 16.49 31.21 4.17
CA ASN A 4 17.58 30.22 4.28
C ASN A 4 17.15 28.77 4.01
N SER A 5 15.99 28.51 3.40
CA SER A 5 15.68 27.16 2.93
C SER A 5 16.51 26.86 1.67
N THR A 6 17.67 26.21 1.86
CA THR A 6 18.29 25.35 0.85
C THR A 6 17.19 24.48 0.22
N PRO A 7 17.26 24.07 -1.07
CA PRO A 7 16.28 23.15 -1.62
C PRO A 7 16.32 21.90 -0.75
N THR A 8 15.32 21.75 0.13
CA THR A 8 15.19 20.62 1.01
C THR A 8 15.11 19.41 0.11
N ALA A 9 16.05 18.48 0.24
CA ALA A 9 15.96 17.19 -0.43
C ALA A 9 14.51 16.70 -0.33
N GLU A 10 13.89 16.43 -1.49
CA GLU A 10 12.47 16.11 -1.63
C GLU A 10 12.21 14.70 -1.07
N LYS A 11 12.32 14.56 0.26
CA LYS A 11 12.21 13.29 0.97
C LYS A 11 10.80 12.74 0.83
N ALA A 12 10.72 11.46 0.48
CA ALA A 12 9.49 10.73 0.31
C ALA A 12 9.34 9.65 1.39
N LEU A 13 8.13 9.54 1.94
CA LEU A 13 7.72 8.46 2.82
C LEU A 13 6.71 7.58 2.07
N VAL A 14 7.00 6.30 1.93
CA VAL A 14 6.13 5.33 1.26
C VAL A 14 5.31 4.57 2.31
N VAL A 15 4.00 4.52 2.15
CA VAL A 15 3.13 3.63 2.93
C VAL A 15 3.29 2.21 2.37
N LEU A 16 4.08 1.39 3.06
CA LEU A 16 4.50 0.06 2.64
C LEU A 16 3.77 -1.02 3.45
N SER A 17 2.88 -1.77 2.81
CA SER A 17 2.18 -2.93 3.40
C SER A 17 2.86 -4.27 3.10
N GLY A 18 3.82 -4.31 2.18
CA GLY A 18 4.43 -5.56 1.71
C GLY A 18 3.61 -6.29 0.64
N GLY A 19 2.51 -5.69 0.16
CA GLY A 19 1.74 -6.20 -0.97
C GLY A 19 2.23 -5.72 -2.33
N GLN A 20 1.60 -6.21 -3.40
CA GLN A 20 1.97 -5.90 -4.78
C GLN A 20 2.04 -4.38 -5.02
N ASP A 21 0.95 -3.67 -4.71
CA ASP A 21 0.78 -2.26 -5.04
C ASP A 21 1.76 -1.37 -4.26
N SER A 22 1.87 -1.58 -2.95
CA SER A 22 2.78 -0.79 -2.11
C SER A 22 4.25 -1.09 -2.42
N THR A 23 4.58 -2.30 -2.88
CA THR A 23 5.92 -2.63 -3.40
C THR A 23 6.19 -1.88 -4.70
N THR A 24 5.26 -1.89 -5.65
CA THR A 24 5.40 -1.11 -6.89
C THR A 24 5.59 0.38 -6.60
N CYS A 25 4.81 0.94 -5.67
CA CYS A 25 4.94 2.34 -5.23
C CYS A 25 6.30 2.64 -4.58
N LEU A 26 6.87 1.71 -3.80
CA LEU A 26 8.19 1.88 -3.23
C LEU A 26 9.24 2.03 -4.33
N PHE A 27 9.26 1.14 -5.31
CA PHE A 27 10.24 1.18 -6.40
C PHE A 27 10.01 2.38 -7.33
N TRP A 28 8.76 2.77 -7.57
CA TRP A 28 8.45 4.03 -8.25
C TRP A 28 9.02 5.24 -7.50
N ALA A 29 8.88 5.28 -6.18
CA ALA A 29 9.42 6.36 -5.35
C ALA A 29 10.95 6.39 -5.39
N LEU A 30 11.61 5.23 -5.39
CA LEU A 30 13.07 5.12 -5.54
C LEU A 30 13.56 5.75 -6.85
N GLN A 31 12.89 5.47 -7.97
CA GLN A 31 13.24 6.08 -9.26
C GLN A 31 12.97 7.58 -9.28
N LYS A 32 11.88 8.03 -8.67
CA LYS A 32 11.46 9.44 -8.70
C LYS A 32 12.28 10.35 -7.78
N PHE A 33 12.57 9.91 -6.56
CA PHE A 33 13.18 10.74 -5.52
C PHE A 33 14.64 10.36 -5.21
N GLY A 34 15.10 9.19 -5.67
CA GLY A 34 16.41 8.62 -5.36
C GLY A 34 16.43 7.90 -4.00
N ALA A 35 17.15 6.78 -3.93
CA ALA A 35 17.14 5.89 -2.77
C ALA A 35 17.53 6.58 -1.44
N GLY A 36 18.43 7.55 -1.46
CA GLY A 36 18.83 8.31 -0.27
C GLY A 36 17.74 9.22 0.32
N ASN A 37 16.65 9.45 -0.42
CA ASN A 37 15.53 10.32 -0.04
C ASN A 37 14.24 9.54 0.25
N VAL A 38 14.27 8.21 0.24
CA VAL A 38 13.06 7.38 0.43
C VAL A 38 13.15 6.64 1.75
N GLU A 39 12.10 6.79 2.57
CA GLU A 39 11.84 5.97 3.75
C GLU A 39 10.48 5.29 3.60
N ALA A 40 10.26 4.20 4.34
CA ALA A 40 8.99 3.49 4.35
C ALA A 40 8.36 3.50 5.75
N VAL A 41 7.03 3.57 5.79
CA VAL A 41 6.21 3.35 6.99
C VAL A 41 5.26 2.19 6.76
N THR A 42 5.15 1.31 7.73
CA THR A 42 4.19 0.21 7.75
C THR A 42 3.30 0.38 8.97
N PHE A 43 1.99 0.18 8.81
CA PHE A 43 1.05 0.23 9.92
C PHE A 43 0.73 -1.18 10.41
N ASP A 44 0.96 -1.44 11.70
CA ASP A 44 0.47 -2.63 12.39
C ASP A 44 -0.83 -2.23 13.10
N TYR A 45 -1.97 -2.55 12.51
CA TYR A 45 -3.28 -2.15 13.02
C TYR A 45 -4.06 -3.33 13.64
N GLY A 46 -3.34 -4.39 14.01
CA GLY A 46 -3.95 -5.62 14.51
C GLY A 46 -4.53 -6.49 13.40
N GLN A 47 -4.02 -6.38 12.16
CA GLN A 47 -4.48 -7.23 11.07
C GLN A 47 -4.31 -8.73 11.40
N ARG A 48 -5.33 -9.51 11.05
CA ARG A 48 -5.45 -10.96 11.33
C ARG A 48 -4.20 -11.78 10.99
N HIS A 49 -3.56 -11.48 9.85
CA HIS A 49 -2.32 -12.15 9.44
C HIS A 49 -1.15 -11.17 9.47
N ARG A 50 -0.15 -11.45 10.33
CA ARG A 50 1.06 -10.62 10.46
C ARG A 50 2.12 -10.87 9.38
N VAL A 51 1.88 -11.81 8.46
CA VAL A 51 2.78 -12.13 7.33
C VAL A 51 3.12 -10.91 6.48
N GLU A 52 2.18 -9.98 6.33
CA GLU A 52 2.36 -8.73 5.60
C GLU A 52 3.48 -7.87 6.20
N LEU A 53 3.63 -7.87 7.54
CA LEU A 53 4.70 -7.12 8.22
C LEU A 53 6.08 -7.70 7.90
N ASP A 54 6.18 -9.03 7.82
CA ASP A 54 7.43 -9.71 7.48
C ASP A 54 7.81 -9.45 6.01
N CYS A 55 6.82 -9.52 5.11
CA CYS A 55 6.97 -9.14 3.69
C CYS A 55 7.42 -7.68 3.54
N ALA A 56 6.77 -6.74 4.24
CA ALA A 56 7.13 -5.33 4.20
C ALA A 56 8.58 -5.08 4.66
N ARG A 57 9.01 -5.73 5.76
CA ARG A 57 10.40 -5.66 6.24
C ARG A 57 11.38 -6.20 5.21
N LYS A 58 11.08 -7.35 4.59
CA LYS A 58 11.94 -7.96 3.58
C LYS A 58 12.06 -7.08 2.33
N ILE A 59 10.93 -6.58 1.83
CA ILE A 59 10.89 -5.69 0.66
C ILE A 59 11.64 -4.40 0.92
N ALA A 60 11.47 -3.77 2.09
CA ALA A 60 12.24 -2.58 2.47
C ALA A 60 13.74 -2.84 2.52
N ALA A 61 14.16 -4.00 3.05
CA ALA A 61 15.56 -4.40 3.08
C ALA A 61 16.12 -4.61 1.67
N MET A 62 15.38 -5.26 0.76
CA MET A 62 15.77 -5.42 -0.65
C MET A 62 15.90 -4.07 -1.37
N ALA A 63 15.01 -3.13 -1.07
CA ALA A 63 15.03 -1.77 -1.59
C ALA A 63 16.14 -0.89 -0.97
N GLY A 64 16.80 -1.34 0.09
CA GLY A 64 17.83 -0.57 0.80
C GLY A 64 17.27 0.66 1.54
N VAL A 65 15.99 0.69 1.89
CA VAL A 65 15.35 1.84 2.56
C VAL A 65 15.13 1.58 4.04
N ARG A 66 15.19 2.65 4.85
CA ARG A 66 14.75 2.57 6.25
C ARG A 66 13.25 2.37 6.29
N GLN A 67 12.81 1.40 7.10
CA GLN A 67 11.39 1.14 7.36
C GLN A 67 11.08 1.31 8.85
N THR A 68 9.94 1.96 9.13
CA THR A 68 9.41 2.11 10.50
C THR A 68 8.03 1.45 10.57
N VAL A 69 7.82 0.59 11.57
CA VAL A 69 6.48 0.06 11.88
C VAL A 69 5.83 0.98 12.92
N LEU A 70 4.61 1.44 12.64
CA LEU A 70 3.80 2.21 13.58
C LEU A 70 2.57 1.38 14.00
N PRO A 71 2.39 1.09 15.31
CA PRO A 71 1.20 0.42 15.80
C PRO A 71 -0.01 1.36 15.78
N ILE A 72 -1.20 0.82 15.44
CA ILE A 72 -2.50 1.49 15.49
C ILE A 72 -3.53 0.56 16.13
N ASP A 73 -3.51 0.50 17.46
CA ASP A 73 -4.34 -0.44 18.21
C ASP A 73 -5.83 -0.03 18.29
N THR A 74 -6.18 1.17 17.82
CA THR A 74 -7.54 1.72 17.91
C THR A 74 -8.53 1.09 16.94
N PHE A 75 -8.08 0.46 15.85
CA PHE A 75 -8.99 -0.20 14.90
C PHE A 75 -9.71 -1.40 15.52
N ALA A 76 -9.02 -2.17 16.37
CA ALA A 76 -9.64 -3.25 17.12
C ALA A 76 -10.75 -2.74 18.06
N ALA A 77 -10.55 -1.56 18.66
CA ALA A 77 -11.55 -0.93 19.52
C ALA A 77 -12.76 -0.36 18.75
N ILE A 78 -12.58 -0.01 17.46
CA ILE A 78 -13.68 0.44 16.59
C ILE A 78 -14.56 -0.76 16.15
N GLY A 79 -13.95 -1.93 15.94
CA GLY A 79 -14.64 -3.20 15.66
C GLY A 79 -15.36 -3.30 14.30
N GLY A 80 -16.10 -4.40 14.10
CA GLY A 80 -17.14 -4.51 13.07
C GLY A 80 -16.71 -4.95 11.65
N ASN A 81 -15.51 -5.53 11.47
CA ASN A 81 -15.04 -5.98 10.15
C ASN A 81 -14.12 -7.21 10.25
N ALA A 82 -14.00 -7.95 9.14
CA ALA A 82 -13.28 -9.22 9.05
C ALA A 82 -11.75 -9.11 9.17
N LEU A 83 -11.18 -7.90 9.13
CA LEU A 83 -9.73 -7.70 9.23
C LEU A 83 -9.25 -7.46 10.66
N THR A 84 -10.16 -7.04 11.56
CA THR A 84 -9.85 -6.73 12.96
C THR A 84 -10.64 -7.58 13.96
N ASP A 85 -11.57 -8.41 13.49
CA ASP A 85 -12.38 -9.31 14.32
C ASP A 85 -12.26 -10.76 13.80
N ASP A 86 -11.60 -11.62 14.57
CA ASP A 86 -11.35 -13.03 14.23
C ASP A 86 -12.64 -13.86 14.14
N SER A 87 -13.76 -13.37 14.70
CA SER A 87 -15.06 -14.04 14.61
C SER A 87 -15.74 -13.85 13.25
N ILE A 88 -15.29 -12.89 12.43
CA ILE A 88 -15.86 -12.57 11.13
C ILE A 88 -14.95 -13.14 10.03
N GLN A 89 -15.47 -14.03 9.19
CA GLN A 89 -14.73 -14.53 8.03
C GLN A 89 -14.79 -13.53 6.87
N PRO A 90 -13.68 -13.25 6.17
CA PRO A 90 -13.70 -12.47 4.93
C PRO A 90 -14.65 -13.10 3.91
N GLU A 91 -15.43 -12.27 3.22
CA GLU A 91 -16.31 -12.73 2.14
C GLU A 91 -15.51 -13.40 1.00
N GLN A 92 -16.11 -14.41 0.37
CA GLN A 92 -15.55 -15.13 -0.77
C GLN A 92 -16.21 -14.66 -2.08
N GLY A 93 -15.42 -14.49 -3.14
CA GLY A 93 -15.87 -14.03 -4.46
C GLY A 93 -16.08 -12.52 -4.58
N SER A 94 -16.36 -12.06 -5.80
CA SER A 94 -16.84 -10.70 -6.10
C SER A 94 -18.37 -10.63 -5.90
N ARG A 95 -18.85 -9.61 -5.20
CA ARG A 95 -20.29 -9.30 -5.15
C ARG A 95 -20.72 -8.46 -6.36
N ASP A 96 -21.94 -8.69 -6.82
CA ASP A 96 -22.63 -7.91 -7.86
C ASP A 96 -23.49 -6.76 -7.27
N ASP A 97 -23.49 -6.58 -5.94
CA ASP A 97 -24.18 -5.47 -5.29
C ASP A 97 -23.22 -4.29 -5.00
N ASP A 98 -23.76 -3.07 -4.89
CA ASP A 98 -23.01 -1.86 -4.54
C ASP A 98 -22.57 -1.84 -3.04
N ALA A 99 -22.72 -2.95 -2.31
CA ALA A 99 -22.42 -3.03 -0.89
C ALA A 99 -20.90 -3.17 -0.67
N LEU A 100 -20.37 -2.44 0.31
CA LEU A 100 -18.96 -2.54 0.68
C LEU A 100 -18.67 -3.93 1.28
N PRO A 101 -17.54 -4.56 0.92
CA PRO A 101 -17.18 -5.88 1.45
C PRO A 101 -16.97 -5.82 2.95
N ASN A 102 -17.19 -6.94 3.65
CA ASN A 102 -17.04 -7.03 5.11
C ASN A 102 -15.58 -6.88 5.62
N THR A 103 -14.62 -6.74 4.72
CA THR A 103 -13.22 -6.35 4.98
C THR A 103 -13.02 -4.84 4.98
N PHE A 104 -14.05 -4.05 4.68
CA PHE A 104 -14.00 -2.60 4.75
C PHE A 104 -13.92 -2.12 6.19
N VAL A 105 -12.88 -1.33 6.48
CA VAL A 105 -12.74 -0.60 7.74
C VAL A 105 -13.00 0.88 7.42
N PRO A 106 -14.14 1.47 7.84
CA PRO A 106 -14.48 2.84 7.49
C PRO A 106 -13.37 3.86 7.83
N GLY A 107 -12.89 4.58 6.82
CA GLY A 107 -11.90 5.65 6.98
C GLY A 107 -10.47 5.18 7.27
N ARG A 108 -10.19 3.88 7.12
CA ARG A 108 -8.85 3.32 7.41
C ARG A 108 -7.75 4.01 6.62
N ASN A 109 -7.93 4.21 5.32
CA ASN A 109 -6.91 4.86 4.50
C ASN A 109 -6.74 6.34 4.86
N LEU A 110 -7.80 7.01 5.31
CA LEU A 110 -7.71 8.39 5.81
C LEU A 110 -6.84 8.46 7.06
N ILE A 111 -7.03 7.53 8.01
CA ILE A 111 -6.22 7.44 9.23
C ILE A 111 -4.76 7.13 8.90
N PHE A 112 -4.52 6.12 8.04
CA PHE A 112 -3.16 5.77 7.61
C PHE A 112 -2.44 6.95 6.97
N LEU A 113 -3.08 7.66 6.05
CA LEU A 113 -2.47 8.80 5.37
C LEU A 113 -2.27 10.00 6.30
N THR A 114 -3.18 10.20 7.27
CA THR A 114 -3.01 11.23 8.30
C THR A 114 -1.81 10.92 9.19
N PHE A 115 -1.66 9.67 9.63
CA PHE A 115 -0.49 9.23 10.41
C PHE A 115 0.79 9.26 9.60
N ALA A 116 0.75 8.86 8.32
CA ALA A 116 1.90 8.94 7.43
C ALA A 116 2.35 10.39 7.25
N ALA A 117 1.41 11.33 7.09
CA ALA A 117 1.74 12.74 6.99
C ALA A 117 2.31 13.32 8.29
N ALA A 118 1.71 13.00 9.44
CA ALA A 118 2.23 13.43 10.74
C ALA A 118 3.62 12.84 11.03
N PHE A 119 3.83 11.55 10.75
CA PHE A 119 5.13 10.90 10.88
C PHE A 119 6.16 11.51 9.91
N GLY A 120 5.78 11.69 8.65
CA GLY A 120 6.59 12.31 7.61
C GLY A 120 7.02 13.73 7.98
N TYR A 121 6.13 14.52 8.59
CA TYR A 121 6.44 15.86 9.10
C TYR A 121 7.64 15.85 10.06
N THR A 122 7.66 14.93 11.03
CA THR A 122 8.77 14.80 11.99
C THR A 122 10.10 14.34 11.35
N ARG A 123 10.05 13.85 10.10
CA ARG A 123 11.19 13.34 9.33
C ARG A 123 11.63 14.28 8.22
N GLY A 124 10.95 15.41 8.05
CA GLY A 124 11.14 16.33 6.93
C GLY A 124 10.71 15.74 5.58
N ALA A 125 9.86 14.71 5.57
CA ALA A 125 9.31 14.14 4.35
C ALA A 125 8.14 15.00 3.85
N ARG A 126 8.29 15.56 2.65
CA ARG A 126 7.26 16.34 1.98
C ARG A 126 6.35 15.47 1.12
N HIS A 127 6.87 14.38 0.60
CA HIS A 127 6.10 13.51 -0.30
C HIS A 127 5.65 12.27 0.45
N ILE A 128 4.36 11.95 0.38
CA ILE A 128 3.79 10.71 0.90
C ILE A 128 3.31 9.90 -0.30
N VAL A 129 3.82 8.69 -0.45
CA VAL A 129 3.46 7.79 -1.57
C VAL A 129 2.59 6.67 -1.03
N THR A 130 1.47 6.40 -1.69
CA THR A 130 0.52 5.34 -1.31
C THR A 130 0.08 4.53 -2.52
N GLY A 131 -0.19 3.24 -2.30
CA GLY A 131 -0.64 2.30 -3.32
C GLY A 131 -2.15 2.24 -3.53
N VAL A 132 -2.92 3.17 -2.97
CA VAL A 132 -4.37 3.23 -3.22
C VAL A 132 -4.67 3.53 -4.70
N ALA A 133 -5.67 2.85 -5.23
CA ALA A 133 -6.15 2.98 -6.61
C ALA A 133 -7.68 3.03 -6.62
N GLN A 134 -8.26 3.71 -7.61
CA GLN A 134 -9.72 3.83 -7.76
C GLN A 134 -10.30 2.85 -8.80
N THR A 135 -9.45 2.33 -9.69
CA THR A 135 -9.77 1.38 -10.76
C THR A 135 -10.03 -0.05 -10.26
N ASP A 136 -9.44 -0.43 -9.12
CA ASP A 136 -9.65 -1.74 -8.48
C ASP A 136 -11.01 -1.71 -7.74
N TYR A 137 -12.03 -2.23 -8.44
CA TYR A 137 -13.50 -2.20 -8.25
C TYR A 137 -14.06 -2.68 -6.89
N SER A 138 -13.50 -2.21 -5.78
CA SER A 138 -14.04 -2.45 -4.42
C SER A 138 -14.85 -1.25 -3.90
N GLY A 139 -14.94 -0.16 -4.68
CA GLY A 139 -15.83 0.97 -4.40
C GLY A 139 -15.43 1.85 -3.21
N TYR A 140 -14.32 1.54 -2.53
CA TYR A 140 -13.89 2.19 -1.29
C TYR A 140 -13.79 3.71 -1.45
N PRO A 141 -14.63 4.50 -0.75
CA PRO A 141 -14.68 5.94 -0.91
C PRO A 141 -13.39 6.63 -0.46
N ASP A 142 -12.64 6.01 0.46
CA ASP A 142 -11.35 6.48 0.97
C ASP A 142 -10.15 6.15 0.06
N CYS A 143 -10.37 5.52 -1.09
CA CYS A 143 -9.37 5.33 -2.15
C CYS A 143 -9.52 6.30 -3.33
N ARG A 144 -10.61 7.09 -3.39
CA ARG A 144 -10.93 7.93 -4.55
C ARG A 144 -10.04 9.17 -4.63
N GLU A 145 -9.74 9.63 -5.84
CA GLU A 145 -8.88 10.79 -6.05
C GLU A 145 -9.40 12.04 -5.31
N ASN A 146 -10.69 12.34 -5.46
CA ASN A 146 -11.30 13.51 -4.82
C ASN A 146 -11.20 13.46 -3.30
N THR A 147 -11.33 12.27 -2.70
CA THR A 147 -11.14 12.05 -1.27
C THR A 147 -9.70 12.31 -0.85
N LEU A 148 -8.71 11.84 -1.61
CA LEU A 148 -7.30 12.05 -1.31
C LEU A 148 -6.86 13.50 -1.52
N GLN A 149 -7.40 14.19 -2.52
CA GLN A 149 -7.18 15.62 -2.72
C GLN A 149 -7.74 16.44 -1.55
N ALA A 150 -8.94 16.12 -1.09
CA ALA A 150 -9.55 16.74 0.09
C ALA A 150 -8.71 16.49 1.35
N LEU A 151 -8.24 15.26 1.56
CA LEU A 151 -7.38 14.92 2.69
C LEU A 151 -6.05 15.67 2.64
N GLN A 152 -5.40 15.74 1.47
CA GLN A 152 -4.16 16.50 1.29
C GLN A 152 -4.36 17.97 1.69
N LEU A 153 -5.45 18.60 1.27
CA LEU A 153 -5.76 19.98 1.64
C LEU A 153 -5.93 20.12 3.16
N ALA A 154 -6.72 19.23 3.78
CA ALA A 154 -6.92 19.24 5.22
C ALA A 154 -5.62 19.10 6.01
N VAL A 155 -4.75 18.17 5.60
CA VAL A 155 -3.45 17.91 6.24
C VAL A 155 -2.47 19.08 6.04
N ARG A 156 -2.45 19.70 4.85
CA ARG A 156 -1.64 20.91 4.59
C ARG A 156 -2.04 22.04 5.53
N LEU A 157 -3.33 22.33 5.62
CA LEU A 157 -3.86 23.39 6.47
C LEU A 157 -3.63 23.09 7.97
N GLY A 158 -3.90 21.86 8.40
CA GLY A 158 -3.80 21.46 9.80
C GLY A 158 -2.38 21.44 10.37
N MET A 159 -1.37 21.24 9.52
CA MET A 159 0.04 21.18 9.95
C MET A 159 0.91 22.33 9.42
N ASP A 160 0.30 23.35 8.80
CA ASP A 160 1.00 24.42 8.06
C ASP A 160 2.15 23.87 7.20
N SER A 161 1.83 22.85 6.39
CA SER A 161 2.81 22.07 5.66
C SER A 161 2.58 22.10 4.15
N ARG A 162 3.60 21.68 3.39
CA ARG A 162 3.53 21.54 1.92
C ARG A 162 3.46 20.09 1.47
N VAL A 163 2.92 19.21 2.32
CA VAL A 163 2.85 17.76 2.06
C VAL A 163 2.17 17.48 0.72
N GLU A 164 2.62 16.47 -0.01
CA GLU A 164 2.04 16.06 -1.29
C GLU A 164 1.80 14.56 -1.29
N LEU A 165 0.55 14.17 -1.57
CA LEU A 165 0.15 12.78 -1.70
C LEU A 165 0.36 12.33 -3.15
N HIS A 166 1.14 11.27 -3.33
CA HIS A 166 1.38 10.62 -4.61
C HIS A 166 0.65 9.27 -4.65
N THR A 167 -0.17 9.10 -5.67
CA THR A 167 -0.98 7.89 -5.91
C THR A 167 -0.69 7.37 -7.32
N PRO A 168 0.51 6.82 -7.57
CA PRO A 168 0.96 6.48 -8.92
C PRO A 168 0.09 5.39 -9.59
N LEU A 169 -0.72 4.67 -8.81
CA LEU A 169 -1.61 3.61 -9.28
C LEU A 169 -3.07 4.08 -9.46
N MET A 170 -3.40 5.35 -9.17
CA MET A 170 -4.78 5.86 -9.07
C MET A 170 -5.69 5.42 -10.22
N TYR A 171 -5.15 5.46 -11.43
CA TYR A 171 -5.85 5.21 -12.69
C TYR A 171 -5.37 3.97 -13.44
N LEU A 172 -4.48 3.17 -12.84
CA LEU A 172 -3.92 2.00 -13.48
C LEU A 172 -4.79 0.78 -13.21
N SER A 173 -5.08 0.00 -14.24
CA SER A 173 -5.56 -1.37 -14.08
C SER A 173 -4.51 -2.25 -13.40
N LYS A 174 -4.91 -3.47 -13.00
CA LYS A 174 -3.95 -4.41 -12.41
C LYS A 174 -2.85 -4.83 -13.38
N ALA A 175 -3.18 -4.99 -14.67
CA ALA A 175 -2.20 -5.27 -15.73
C ALA A 175 -1.22 -4.11 -15.94
N GLU A 176 -1.71 -2.87 -15.93
CA GLU A 176 -0.84 -1.68 -16.00
C GLU A 176 0.03 -1.53 -14.76
N THR A 177 -0.48 -1.90 -13.58
CA THR A 177 0.31 -1.95 -12.34
C THR A 177 1.43 -2.99 -12.41
N VAL A 178 1.20 -4.15 -13.03
CA VAL A 178 2.24 -5.16 -13.30
C VAL A 178 3.28 -4.62 -14.29
N THR A 179 2.82 -3.97 -15.36
CA THR A 179 3.71 -3.32 -16.34
C THR A 179 4.57 -2.24 -15.68
N LEU A 180 3.98 -1.42 -14.81
CA LEU A 180 4.71 -0.42 -14.04
C LEU A 180 5.74 -1.08 -13.12
N ALA A 181 5.38 -2.17 -12.42
CA ALA A 181 6.31 -2.93 -11.59
C ALA A 181 7.55 -3.41 -12.37
N GLN A 182 7.39 -3.85 -13.62
CA GLN A 182 8.53 -4.19 -14.47
C GLN A 182 9.40 -2.96 -14.78
N GLN A 183 8.76 -1.86 -15.20
CA GLN A 183 9.46 -0.61 -15.54
C GLN A 183 10.27 -0.05 -14.36
N VAL A 184 9.72 -0.15 -13.15
CA VAL A 184 10.39 0.38 -11.95
C VAL A 184 11.38 -0.60 -11.32
N GLY A 185 11.51 -1.82 -11.86
CA GLY A 185 12.42 -2.84 -11.35
C GLY A 185 11.94 -3.56 -10.07
N ALA A 186 10.63 -3.59 -9.81
CA ALA A 186 10.05 -4.17 -8.59
C ALA A 186 9.92 -5.70 -8.62
N MET A 187 10.13 -6.35 -9.78
CA MET A 187 9.77 -7.77 -9.99
C MET A 187 10.45 -8.73 -9.01
N GLU A 188 11.71 -8.50 -8.67
CA GLU A 188 12.42 -9.34 -7.69
C GLU A 188 11.82 -9.20 -6.29
N ALA A 189 11.47 -7.97 -5.87
CA ALA A 189 10.82 -7.72 -4.59
C ALA A 189 9.38 -8.28 -4.57
N LEU A 190 8.67 -8.26 -5.70
CA LEU A 190 7.33 -8.84 -5.81
C LEU A 190 7.29 -10.35 -5.57
N ALA A 191 8.41 -11.06 -5.76
CA ALA A 191 8.54 -12.46 -5.37
C ALA A 191 8.31 -12.70 -3.86
N TRP A 192 8.51 -11.66 -3.05
CA TRP A 192 8.39 -11.68 -1.59
C TRP A 192 7.18 -10.91 -1.06
N SER A 193 6.30 -10.44 -1.97
CA SER A 193 5.09 -9.71 -1.59
C SER A 193 3.98 -10.64 -1.09
N HIS A 194 3.04 -10.08 -0.33
CA HIS A 194 1.85 -10.79 0.14
C HIS A 194 0.56 -10.16 -0.41
N THR A 195 -0.41 -10.99 -0.78
CA THR A 195 -1.68 -10.51 -1.36
C THR A 195 -2.88 -11.32 -0.89
N CYS A 196 -2.68 -12.52 -0.34
CA CYS A 196 -3.77 -13.45 -0.01
C CYS A 196 -4.50 -13.03 1.27
N TYR A 197 -5.81 -12.78 1.20
CA TYR A 197 -6.59 -12.46 2.41
C TYR A 197 -6.64 -13.59 3.45
N ASN A 198 -6.36 -14.82 3.04
CA ASN A 198 -6.29 -15.98 3.94
C ASN A 198 -4.88 -16.23 4.52
N GLY A 199 -3.92 -15.32 4.27
CA GLY A 199 -2.56 -15.46 4.79
C GLY A 199 -1.72 -16.56 4.13
N ALA A 200 -2.19 -17.19 3.06
CA ALA A 200 -1.52 -18.33 2.43
C ALA A 200 -0.29 -17.92 1.59
N VAL A 201 0.76 -18.74 1.66
CA VAL A 201 1.96 -18.69 0.80
C VAL A 201 2.31 -20.15 0.42
N PRO A 202 2.23 -20.57 -0.86
CA PRO A 202 1.78 -19.82 -2.04
C PRO A 202 0.35 -19.23 -1.89
N PRO A 203 -0.02 -18.21 -2.68
CA PRO A 203 -1.37 -17.62 -2.62
C PRO A 203 -2.47 -18.66 -2.79
N CYS A 204 -3.59 -18.54 -2.06
CA CYS A 204 -4.63 -19.57 -2.07
C CYS A 204 -5.35 -19.73 -3.42
N GLY A 205 -5.27 -18.72 -4.30
CA GLY A 205 -5.84 -18.77 -5.64
C GLY A 205 -7.35 -18.56 -5.75
N HIS A 206 -8.08 -18.46 -4.63
CA HIS A 206 -9.55 -18.42 -4.61
C HIS A 206 -10.15 -17.26 -3.78
N CYS A 207 -9.32 -16.36 -3.22
CA CYS A 207 -9.82 -15.13 -2.60
C CYS A 207 -9.76 -13.98 -3.62
N ALA A 208 -10.63 -12.98 -3.47
CA ALA A 208 -10.75 -11.86 -4.42
C ALA A 208 -9.39 -11.19 -4.73
N SER A 209 -8.54 -11.02 -3.72
CA SER A 209 -7.20 -10.44 -3.88
C SER A 209 -6.25 -11.34 -4.70
N CYS A 210 -6.32 -12.67 -4.52
CA CYS A 210 -5.56 -13.62 -5.34
C CYS A 210 -6.04 -13.63 -6.79
N GLU A 211 -7.36 -13.62 -7.01
CA GLU A 211 -7.95 -13.60 -8.35
C GLU A 211 -7.56 -12.32 -9.11
N LEU A 212 -7.64 -11.16 -8.46
CA LEU A 212 -7.25 -9.87 -9.04
C LEU A 212 -5.77 -9.85 -9.42
N ARG A 213 -4.89 -10.33 -8.54
CA ARG A 213 -3.46 -10.44 -8.84
C ARG A 213 -3.20 -11.37 -10.02
N ALA A 214 -3.77 -12.58 -9.99
CA ALA A 214 -3.58 -13.57 -11.06
C ALA A 214 -4.06 -13.03 -12.41
N LYS A 215 -5.23 -12.38 -12.44
CA LYS A 215 -5.77 -11.70 -13.62
C LYS A 215 -4.82 -10.62 -14.13
N GLY A 216 -4.32 -9.75 -13.24
CA GLY A 216 -3.40 -8.67 -13.62
C GLY A 216 -2.10 -9.17 -14.26
N PHE A 217 -1.48 -10.21 -13.70
CA PHE A 217 -0.29 -10.84 -14.29
C PHE A 217 -0.59 -11.50 -15.63
N ALA A 218 -1.70 -12.23 -15.74
CA ALA A 218 -2.13 -12.87 -16.98
C ALA A 218 -2.39 -11.86 -18.11
N GLU A 219 -3.12 -10.77 -17.83
CA GLU A 219 -3.43 -9.71 -18.79
C GLU A 219 -2.18 -8.91 -19.19
N ALA A 220 -1.21 -8.75 -18.30
CA ALA A 220 0.08 -8.14 -18.62
C ALA A 220 1.00 -9.06 -19.46
N GLY A 221 0.69 -10.35 -19.57
CA GLY A 221 1.57 -11.33 -20.23
C GLY A 221 2.86 -11.58 -19.45
N VAL A 222 2.83 -11.45 -18.12
CA VAL A 222 4.00 -11.55 -17.23
C VAL A 222 3.78 -12.68 -16.23
N ALA A 223 4.79 -13.53 -16.05
CA ALA A 223 4.73 -14.56 -15.01
C ALA A 223 4.80 -13.93 -13.61
N ASP A 224 3.97 -14.40 -12.68
CA ASP A 224 3.94 -13.88 -11.31
C ASP A 224 5.18 -14.36 -10.53
N PRO A 225 6.11 -13.47 -10.14
CA PRO A 225 7.35 -13.85 -9.49
C PRO A 225 7.14 -14.49 -8.10
N LEU A 226 6.01 -14.20 -7.43
CA LEU A 226 5.66 -14.86 -6.17
C LEU A 226 5.31 -16.33 -6.40
N VAL A 227 4.53 -16.61 -7.44
CA VAL A 227 4.13 -17.98 -7.82
C VAL A 227 5.35 -18.76 -8.32
N GLU A 228 6.19 -18.15 -9.17
CA GLU A 228 7.43 -18.77 -9.64
C GLU A 228 8.39 -19.10 -8.50
N ARG A 229 8.58 -18.18 -7.53
CA ARG A 229 9.41 -18.44 -6.35
C ARG A 229 8.87 -19.62 -5.56
N CYS A 230 7.57 -19.63 -5.25
CA CYS A 230 6.97 -20.69 -4.46
C CYS A 230 7.05 -22.05 -5.17
N ALA A 231 6.91 -22.09 -6.50
CA ALA A 231 7.00 -23.33 -7.27
C ALA A 231 8.41 -23.95 -7.28
N ARG A 232 9.46 -23.14 -7.05
CA ARG A 232 10.86 -23.62 -6.96
C ARG A 232 11.26 -24.10 -5.57
N GLU A 233 10.47 -23.77 -4.55
CA GLU A 233 10.71 -24.14 -3.14
C GLU A 233 9.99 -25.44 -2.74
N VAL A 234 9.19 -26.02 -3.66
CA VAL A 234 8.47 -27.31 -3.52
C VAL A 234 9.23 -28.40 -4.26
#